data_AF-A0A847IE43-F1
#
_entry.id   AF-A0A847IE43-F1
#
_cell.length_a   1.000
_cell.length_b   1.000
_cell.length_c   1.000
_cell.angle_alpha   90.00
_cell.angle_beta   90.00
_cell.angle_gamma   90.00
#
_symmetry.space_group_name_H-M   'P 1'
#
loop_
_entity.id
_entity.type
_entity.pdbx_description
1 polymer ?
#
loop_
_entity_poly.entity_id
_entity_poly.type
_entity_poly.pdbx_seq_one_letter_code
_entity_poly.pdbx_strand_id
1 'polypeptide(L)'
;MTVPAGRFGVTVVDVPARYRLDGHGFRSGDVAVGQTAQVSFRLVKQPAAGSGLVVHKKDRISGEPLAGANFVLLRCHDGAVGGSLTTAGHDGIGTVAVAPGCYDVVERTAPAGYLLDRTPRRVEVPRGWFTELTVYDLPVDYVVPRDPGKRVPIQSIPSGRVS
;
A
#
# COMPACT_ATOMS: atom_id res chain seq x y z
N MET A 1 -21.21 7.17 -19.29
CA MET A 1 -20.58 8.31 -18.58
C MET A 1 -19.56 8.91 -19.53
N THR A 2 -19.72 10.17 -19.94
CA THR A 2 -18.73 10.88 -20.75
C THR A 2 -17.79 11.62 -19.79
N VAL A 3 -16.51 11.28 -19.82
CA VAL A 3 -15.47 11.94 -19.03
C VAL A 3 -14.68 12.90 -19.94
N PRO A 4 -14.23 14.06 -19.45
CA PRO A 4 -13.32 14.94 -20.18
C PRO A 4 -12.05 14.21 -20.63
N ALA A 5 -11.35 14.72 -21.63
CA ALA A 5 -10.02 14.18 -21.93
C ALA A 5 -9.06 14.48 -20.78
N GLY A 6 -8.22 13.51 -20.43
CA GLY A 6 -7.29 13.63 -19.31
C GLY A 6 -6.88 12.27 -18.72
N ARG A 7 -6.08 12.32 -17.67
CA ARG A 7 -5.63 11.14 -16.94
C ARG A 7 -6.64 10.77 -15.85
N PHE A 8 -7.09 9.53 -15.86
CA PHE A 8 -8.04 8.99 -14.87
C PHE A 8 -7.42 7.84 -14.09
N GLY A 9 -7.76 7.78 -12.81
CA GLY A 9 -7.51 6.63 -11.94
C GLY A 9 -8.83 5.95 -11.59
N VAL A 10 -8.87 4.63 -11.70
CA VAL A 10 -10.01 3.80 -11.29
C VAL A 10 -9.54 2.91 -10.15
N THR A 11 -10.23 2.98 -9.02
CA THR A 11 -10.00 2.06 -7.89
C THR A 11 -11.22 1.17 -7.67
N VAL A 12 -10.99 -0.11 -7.40
CA VAL A 12 -11.99 -1.01 -6.86
C VAL A 12 -12.21 -0.60 -5.40
N VAL A 13 -13.46 -0.30 -5.06
CA VAL A 13 -13.84 0.19 -3.71
C VAL A 13 -14.34 -0.95 -2.84
N ASP A 14 -15.01 -1.94 -3.44
CA ASP A 14 -15.55 -3.09 -2.75
C ASP A 14 -15.44 -4.34 -3.63
N VAL A 15 -15.14 -5.47 -3.01
CA VAL A 15 -15.03 -6.78 -3.67
C VAL A 15 -16.09 -7.67 -3.03
N PRO A 16 -17.06 -8.20 -3.80
CA PRO A 16 -18.13 -9.03 -3.26
C PRO A 16 -17.62 -10.22 -2.44
N ALA A 17 -18.44 -10.62 -1.47
CA ALA A 17 -18.16 -11.79 -0.67
C ALA A 17 -17.86 -13.03 -1.51
N ARG A 18 -16.81 -13.77 -1.09
CA ARG A 18 -16.31 -14.98 -1.76
C ARG A 18 -15.49 -14.74 -3.01
N TYR A 19 -15.12 -13.49 -3.31
CA TYR A 19 -14.21 -13.16 -4.40
C TYR A 19 -13.04 -12.35 -3.88
N ARG A 20 -11.86 -12.55 -4.46
CA ARG A 20 -10.71 -11.65 -4.30
C ARG A 20 -10.40 -11.04 -5.64
N LEU A 21 -9.79 -9.87 -5.64
CA LEU A 21 -9.21 -9.35 -6.84
C LEU A 21 -8.03 -10.23 -7.30
N ASP A 22 -7.90 -10.41 -8.60
CA ASP A 22 -6.74 -11.04 -9.22
C ASP A 22 -5.85 -9.94 -9.79
N GLY A 23 -4.87 -9.52 -8.98
CA GLY A 23 -3.98 -8.40 -9.27
C GLY A 23 -4.35 -7.12 -8.51
N HIS A 24 -4.27 -5.97 -9.18
CA HIS A 24 -4.37 -4.65 -8.55
C HIS A 24 -5.75 -4.00 -8.61
N GLY A 25 -6.20 -3.46 -7.48
CA GLY A 25 -7.43 -2.70 -7.35
C GLY A 25 -7.38 -1.32 -7.98
N PHE A 26 -6.20 -0.82 -8.35
CA PHE A 26 -6.02 0.49 -8.96
C PHE A 26 -5.44 0.36 -10.37
N ARG A 27 -6.03 1.09 -11.31
CA ARG A 27 -5.52 1.26 -12.68
C ARG A 27 -5.62 2.73 -13.07
N SER A 28 -4.64 3.24 -13.80
CA SER A 28 -4.68 4.60 -14.35
C SER A 28 -4.38 4.60 -15.85
N GLY A 29 -4.88 5.62 -16.55
CA GLY A 29 -4.66 5.78 -17.99
C GLY A 29 -5.18 7.11 -18.51
N ASP A 30 -4.73 7.46 -19.72
CA ASP A 30 -5.14 8.67 -20.42
C ASP A 30 -6.34 8.39 -21.34
N VAL A 31 -7.30 9.31 -21.36
CA VAL A 31 -8.46 9.27 -22.25
C VAL A 31 -8.40 10.49 -23.17
N ALA A 32 -8.34 10.26 -24.48
CA ALA A 32 -8.36 11.32 -25.49
C ALA A 32 -9.79 11.75 -25.85
N VAL A 33 -9.95 12.96 -26.39
CA VAL A 33 -11.26 13.49 -26.83
C VAL A 33 -11.87 12.54 -27.86
N GLY A 34 -13.14 12.14 -27.63
CA GLY A 34 -13.87 11.26 -28.53
C GLY A 34 -13.46 9.79 -28.48
N GLN A 35 -12.50 9.40 -27.63
CA GLN A 35 -12.11 8.01 -27.42
C GLN A 35 -12.73 7.42 -26.15
N THR A 36 -12.85 6.10 -26.13
CA THR A 36 -13.30 5.33 -24.97
C THR A 36 -12.18 4.44 -24.47
N ALA A 37 -11.84 4.54 -23.19
CA ALA A 37 -10.94 3.60 -22.52
C ALA A 37 -11.75 2.53 -21.77
N GLN A 38 -11.35 1.27 -21.90
CA GLN A 38 -11.91 0.17 -21.11
C GLN A 38 -10.95 -0.24 -20.00
N VAL A 39 -11.48 -0.38 -18.80
CA VAL A 39 -10.74 -0.86 -17.62
C VAL A 39 -11.46 -2.10 -17.11
N SER A 40 -10.76 -3.22 -17.01
CA SER A 40 -11.29 -4.47 -16.47
C SER A 40 -10.54 -4.89 -15.21
N PHE A 41 -11.30 -5.44 -14.28
CA PHE A 41 -10.79 -6.06 -13.07
C PHE A 41 -11.24 -7.51 -13.06
N ARG A 42 -10.32 -8.41 -12.73
CA ARG A 42 -10.64 -9.82 -12.61
C ARG A 42 -10.85 -10.16 -11.15
N LEU A 43 -11.95 -10.84 -10.87
CA LEU A 43 -12.25 -11.39 -9.57
C LEU A 43 -12.14 -12.90 -9.65
N VAL A 44 -11.47 -13.51 -8.68
CA VAL A 44 -11.36 -14.97 -8.56
C VAL A 44 -12.05 -15.42 -7.28
N LYS A 45 -12.80 -16.53 -7.39
CA LYS A 45 -13.56 -17.08 -6.27
C LYS A 45 -12.59 -17.53 -5.18
N GLN A 46 -12.73 -16.98 -3.97
CA GLN A 46 -11.97 -17.43 -2.82
C GLN A 46 -12.45 -18.83 -2.41
N PRO A 47 -11.52 -19.76 -2.12
CA PRO A 47 -11.91 -21.05 -1.56
C PRO A 47 -12.71 -20.82 -0.28
N ALA A 48 -13.78 -21.59 -0.12
CA ALA A 48 -14.80 -21.37 0.89
C ALA A 48 -14.32 -21.39 2.35
N ALA A 49 -13.07 -21.77 2.59
CA ALA A 49 -12.51 -22.10 3.89
C ALA A 49 -11.16 -21.42 4.18
N GLY A 50 -10.76 -20.38 3.44
CA GLY A 50 -9.50 -19.66 3.68
C GLY A 50 -9.74 -18.29 4.33
N SER A 51 -8.93 -17.93 5.32
CA SER A 51 -8.77 -16.53 5.74
C SER A 51 -7.31 -16.15 5.51
N GLY A 52 -7.00 -14.86 5.40
CA GLY A 52 -5.63 -14.47 5.13
C GLY A 52 -5.40 -12.97 4.96
N LEU A 53 -4.20 -12.65 4.50
CA LEU A 53 -3.77 -11.28 4.24
C LEU A 53 -3.13 -11.21 2.85
N VAL A 54 -3.47 -10.15 2.11
CA VAL A 54 -2.82 -9.74 0.87
C VAL A 54 -2.14 -8.40 1.15
N VAL A 55 -0.85 -8.30 0.84
CA VAL A 55 -0.07 -7.07 0.95
C VAL A 55 0.32 -6.58 -0.43
N HIS A 56 -0.02 -5.34 -0.73
CA HIS A 56 0.44 -4.61 -1.90
C HIS A 56 1.57 -3.68 -1.49
N LYS A 57 2.77 -3.88 -2.04
CA LYS A 57 3.91 -3.02 -1.76
C LYS A 57 4.12 -2.01 -2.88
N LYS A 58 4.27 -0.74 -2.53
CA LYS A 58 4.42 0.36 -3.49
C LYS A 58 5.53 1.33 -3.14
N ASP A 59 6.04 1.99 -4.16
CA ASP A 59 6.84 3.20 -4.05
C ASP A 59 5.90 4.35 -3.60
N ARG A 60 6.31 5.08 -2.56
CA ARG A 60 5.56 6.22 -2.01
C ARG A 60 5.48 7.41 -2.96
N ILE A 61 6.44 7.57 -3.86
CA ILE A 61 6.59 8.70 -4.78
C ILE A 61 5.92 8.40 -6.12
N SER A 62 6.32 7.30 -6.77
CA SER A 62 5.81 6.96 -8.11
C SER A 62 4.48 6.21 -8.05
N GLY A 63 4.21 5.49 -6.95
CA GLY A 63 3.07 4.58 -6.83
C GLY A 63 3.28 3.22 -7.50
N GLU A 64 4.44 2.99 -8.11
CA GLU A 64 4.80 1.73 -8.79
C GLU A 64 4.90 0.56 -7.78
N PRO A 65 4.57 -0.67 -8.20
CA PRO A 65 4.64 -1.85 -7.35
C PRO A 65 6.09 -2.27 -7.05
N LEU A 66 6.31 -2.84 -5.86
CA LEU A 66 7.63 -3.27 -5.40
C LEU A 66 7.68 -4.74 -4.99
N ALA A 67 8.54 -5.51 -5.65
CA ALA A 67 8.84 -6.88 -5.29
C ALA A 67 10.00 -6.98 -4.28
N GLY A 68 10.05 -8.08 -3.53
CA GLY A 68 11.14 -8.42 -2.62
C GLY A 68 10.97 -7.94 -1.18
N ALA A 69 9.85 -7.30 -0.83
CA ALA A 69 9.57 -6.94 0.55
C ALA A 69 9.17 -8.18 1.37
N ASN A 70 9.77 -8.39 2.53
CA ASN A 70 9.44 -9.48 3.43
C ASN A 70 8.69 -8.97 4.66
N PHE A 71 7.55 -9.57 4.95
CA PHE A 71 6.70 -9.24 6.07
C PHE A 71 6.54 -10.43 7.03
N VAL A 72 6.47 -10.11 8.32
CA VAL A 72 6.09 -11.05 9.38
C VAL A 72 4.80 -10.55 10.02
N LEU A 73 3.87 -11.47 10.25
CA LEU A 73 2.61 -11.22 10.94
C LEU A 73 2.76 -11.72 12.37
N LEU A 74 2.64 -10.82 13.34
CA LEU A 74 2.63 -11.14 14.76
C LEU A 74 1.19 -11.07 15.26
N ARG A 75 0.70 -12.09 15.96
CA ARG A 75 -0.65 -12.04 16.55
C ARG A 75 -0.71 -10.95 17.62
N CYS A 76 -1.78 -10.16 17.62
CA CYS A 76 -1.90 -9.02 18.54
C CYS A 76 -1.94 -9.44 20.03
N HIS A 77 -2.42 -10.65 20.34
CA HIS A 77 -2.68 -11.08 21.72
C HIS A 77 -1.43 -11.58 22.47
N ASP A 78 -0.51 -12.27 21.78
CA ASP A 78 0.66 -12.93 22.36
C ASP A 78 1.97 -12.53 21.67
N GLY A 79 1.90 -11.75 20.57
CA GLY A 79 3.06 -11.39 19.76
C GLY A 79 3.67 -12.57 19.00
N ALA A 80 3.06 -13.76 19.02
CA ALA A 80 3.60 -14.94 18.37
C ALA A 80 3.53 -14.80 16.85
N VAL A 81 4.48 -15.43 16.16
CA VAL A 81 4.49 -15.45 14.70
C VAL A 81 3.28 -16.23 14.19
N GLY A 82 2.39 -15.51 13.53
CA GLY A 82 1.19 -16.06 12.90
C GLY A 82 1.38 -16.42 11.43
N GLY A 83 2.40 -15.86 10.79
CA GLY A 83 2.76 -16.14 9.40
C GLY A 83 3.81 -15.16 8.87
N SER A 84 4.19 -15.35 7.61
CA SER A 84 5.04 -14.45 6.86
C SER A 84 4.64 -14.45 5.38
N LEU A 85 4.98 -13.38 4.68
CA LEU A 85 4.79 -13.27 3.24
C LEU A 85 5.92 -12.46 2.61
N THR A 86 6.15 -12.69 1.32
CA THR A 86 7.07 -11.92 0.51
C THR A 86 6.31 -11.35 -0.68
N THR A 87 6.50 -10.06 -0.98
CA THR A 87 5.95 -9.52 -2.23
C THR A 87 6.78 -10.00 -3.42
N ALA A 88 6.12 -10.44 -4.47
CA ALA A 88 6.77 -11.00 -5.65
C ALA A 88 6.14 -10.45 -6.93
N GLY A 89 6.68 -10.85 -8.07
CA GLY A 89 6.12 -10.52 -9.38
C GLY A 89 6.27 -9.05 -9.78
N HIS A 90 5.75 -8.71 -10.96
CA HIS A 90 5.69 -7.34 -11.45
C HIS A 90 4.57 -6.54 -10.78
N ASP A 91 3.70 -7.20 -10.02
CA ASP A 91 2.61 -6.61 -9.27
C ASP A 91 3.01 -6.27 -7.81
N GLY A 92 4.15 -6.75 -7.31
CA GLY A 92 4.59 -6.39 -5.95
C GLY A 92 3.57 -6.81 -4.88
N ILE A 93 2.92 -7.96 -5.10
CA ILE A 93 1.89 -8.51 -4.22
C ILE A 93 2.45 -9.71 -3.47
N GLY A 94 2.14 -9.80 -2.17
CA GLY A 94 2.37 -11.00 -1.36
C GLY A 94 1.08 -11.45 -0.68
N THR A 95 0.86 -12.77 -0.57
CA THR A 95 -0.36 -13.34 0.01
C THR A 95 0.00 -14.44 1.00
N VAL A 96 -0.69 -14.47 2.15
CA VAL A 96 -0.57 -15.55 3.13
C VAL A 96 -1.95 -15.94 3.66
N ALA A 97 -2.19 -17.25 3.77
CA ALA A 97 -3.35 -17.75 4.50
C ALA A 97 -3.02 -17.79 5.99
N VAL A 98 -3.87 -17.19 6.83
CA VAL A 98 -3.75 -17.21 8.28
C VAL A 98 -5.11 -17.46 8.92
N ALA A 99 -5.11 -17.89 10.18
CA ALA A 99 -6.36 -18.01 10.93
C ALA A 99 -7.03 -16.63 11.07
N PRO A 100 -8.36 -16.59 11.26
CA PRO A 100 -9.03 -15.34 11.58
C PRO A 100 -8.49 -14.74 12.88
N GLY A 101 -8.32 -13.43 12.93
CA GLY A 101 -7.86 -12.72 14.12
C GLY A 101 -7.12 -11.42 13.83
N CYS A 102 -6.58 -10.81 14.89
CA CYS A 102 -5.80 -9.57 14.81
C CYS A 102 -4.30 -9.87 14.64
N TYR A 103 -3.67 -9.16 13.72
CA TYR A 103 -2.24 -9.23 13.45
C TYR A 103 -1.58 -7.85 13.36
N ASP A 104 -0.37 -7.71 13.89
CA ASP A 104 0.56 -6.63 13.62
C ASP A 104 1.51 -7.07 12.50
N VAL A 105 1.40 -6.42 11.33
CA VAL A 105 2.19 -6.69 10.13
C VAL A 105 3.45 -5.84 10.17
N VAL A 106 4.61 -6.48 10.18
CA VAL A 106 5.92 -5.83 10.31
C VAL A 106 6.78 -6.15 9.11
N GLU A 107 7.27 -5.12 8.42
CA GLU A 107 8.27 -5.29 7.38
C GLU A 107 9.63 -5.63 8.00
N ARG A 108 10.22 -6.75 7.58
CA ARG A 108 11.53 -7.22 8.04
C ARG A 108 12.64 -6.84 7.08
N THR A 109 12.33 -6.85 5.80
CA THR A 109 13.26 -6.53 4.72
C THR A 109 12.51 -5.72 3.70
N ALA A 110 12.97 -4.50 3.44
CA ALA A 110 12.43 -3.67 2.36
C ALA A 110 12.97 -4.14 1.00
N PRO A 111 12.29 -3.80 -0.10
CA PRO A 111 12.82 -3.96 -1.44
C PRO A 111 14.20 -3.30 -1.61
N ALA A 112 15.01 -3.82 -2.52
CA ALA A 112 16.31 -3.21 -2.83
C ALA A 112 16.14 -1.77 -3.31
N GLY A 113 16.91 -0.84 -2.74
CA GLY A 113 16.82 0.60 -3.05
C GLY A 113 15.75 1.37 -2.26
N TYR A 114 15.09 0.76 -1.29
CA TYR A 114 14.06 1.39 -0.47
C TYR A 114 14.40 1.41 1.02
N LEU A 115 13.89 2.42 1.72
CA LEU A 115 14.02 2.56 3.17
C LEU A 115 13.07 1.60 3.90
N LEU A 116 13.62 0.82 4.83
CA LEU A 116 12.85 -0.08 5.67
C LEU A 116 11.98 0.66 6.68
N ASP A 117 10.66 0.50 6.59
CA ASP A 117 9.70 1.05 7.55
C ASP A 117 9.21 -0.05 8.51
N ARG A 118 9.83 -0.09 9.69
CA ARG A 118 9.49 -1.06 10.74
C ARG A 118 8.23 -0.72 11.52
N THR A 119 7.50 0.34 11.16
CA THR A 119 6.25 0.71 11.84
C THR A 119 5.24 -0.44 11.70
N PRO A 120 4.80 -1.06 12.81
CA PRO A 120 3.81 -2.13 12.74
C PRO A 120 2.48 -1.62 12.19
N ARG A 121 1.86 -2.41 11.30
CA ARG A 121 0.56 -2.10 10.72
C ARG A 121 -0.46 -3.14 11.21
N ARG A 122 -1.38 -2.70 12.05
CA ARG A 122 -2.40 -3.57 12.62
C ARG A 122 -3.51 -3.86 11.61
N VAL A 123 -3.90 -5.12 11.49
CA VAL A 123 -4.98 -5.59 10.61
C VAL A 123 -5.86 -6.64 11.29
N GLU A 124 -7.15 -6.60 10.99
CA GLU A 124 -8.11 -7.63 11.35
C GLU A 124 -8.29 -8.57 10.15
N VAL A 125 -8.22 -9.89 10.37
CA VAL A 125 -8.49 -10.91 9.35
C VAL A 125 -9.81 -11.63 9.69
N PRO A 126 -10.91 -11.34 8.99
CA PRO A 126 -12.19 -11.98 9.23
C PRO A 126 -12.22 -13.44 8.77
N ARG A 127 -13.12 -14.23 9.37
CA ARG A 127 -13.30 -15.64 8.99
C ARG A 127 -13.82 -15.79 7.56
N GLY A 128 -13.07 -16.51 6.73
CA GLY A 128 -13.42 -16.80 5.35
C GLY A 128 -13.08 -15.66 4.38
N TRP A 129 -12.24 -14.72 4.81
CA TRP A 129 -11.88 -13.53 4.05
C TRP A 129 -10.38 -13.28 4.07
N PHE A 130 -9.89 -12.72 2.97
CA PHE A 130 -8.57 -12.12 2.90
C PHE A 130 -8.69 -10.62 3.06
N THR A 131 -7.95 -10.06 4.00
CA THR A 131 -7.84 -8.61 4.18
C THR A 131 -6.75 -8.08 3.24
N GLU A 132 -6.98 -6.92 2.62
CA GLU A 132 -5.96 -6.25 1.80
C GLU A 132 -5.29 -5.12 2.59
N LEU A 133 -3.97 -5.01 2.48
CA LEU A 133 -3.17 -3.95 3.09
C LEU A 133 -2.21 -3.37 2.05
N THR A 134 -2.18 -2.06 1.89
CA THR A 134 -1.16 -1.39 1.05
C THR A 134 -0.07 -0.78 1.93
N VAL A 135 1.19 -1.04 1.57
CA VAL A 135 2.38 -0.56 2.27
C VAL A 135 3.29 0.21 1.31
N TYR A 136 3.73 1.39 1.73
CA TYR A 136 4.53 2.30 0.92
C TYR A 136 5.93 2.47 1.50
N ASP A 137 6.98 2.40 0.66
CA ASP A 137 8.34 2.80 1.04
C ASP A 137 8.83 3.99 0.22
N LEU A 138 9.78 4.71 0.80
CA LEU A 138 10.53 5.76 0.13
C LEU A 138 11.80 5.18 -0.50
N PRO A 139 12.13 5.54 -1.75
CA PRO A 139 13.45 5.29 -2.32
C PRO A 139 14.55 5.89 -1.44
N VAL A 140 15.70 5.19 -1.32
CA VAL A 140 16.83 5.65 -0.49
C VAL A 140 17.43 6.97 -0.96
N ASP A 141 17.33 7.29 -2.25
CA ASP A 141 17.87 8.48 -2.89
C ASP A 141 16.84 9.61 -3.03
N TYR A 142 15.62 9.43 -2.50
CA TYR A 142 14.60 10.47 -2.57
C TYR A 142 14.93 11.66 -1.68
N VAL A 143 15.34 12.77 -2.31
CA VAL A 143 15.51 14.07 -1.65
C VAL A 143 14.18 14.80 -1.67
N VAL A 144 13.60 15.07 -0.50
CA VAL A 144 12.43 15.96 -0.39
C VAL A 144 12.80 17.32 -0.99
N PRO A 145 12.17 17.76 -2.09
CA PRO A 145 12.45 19.06 -2.66
C PRO A 145 12.12 20.13 -1.62
N ARG A 146 13.14 20.85 -1.16
CA ARG A 146 12.91 21.99 -0.27
C ARG A 146 12.40 23.12 -1.15
N ASP A 147 11.13 23.50 -1.00
CA ASP A 147 10.59 24.73 -1.57
C ASP A 147 11.13 25.93 -0.76
N PRO A 148 12.11 26.69 -1.28
CA PRO A 148 12.66 27.83 -0.56
C PRO A 148 11.63 28.96 -0.42
N GLY A 149 10.62 29.01 -1.29
CA GLY A 149 9.56 30.03 -1.32
C GLY A 149 8.45 29.83 -0.29
N LYS A 150 8.40 28.67 0.38
CA LYS A 150 7.43 28.37 1.47
C LYS A 150 8.08 28.30 2.85
N ARG A 151 9.32 28.77 3.00
CA ARG A 151 9.94 28.88 4.32
C ARG A 151 9.13 29.90 5.13
N VAL A 152 8.65 29.48 6.31
CA VAL A 152 8.17 30.44 7.31
C VAL A 152 9.41 31.24 7.76
N PRO A 153 9.44 32.57 7.56
CA PRO A 153 10.52 33.38 8.10
C PRO A 153 10.55 33.20 9.61
N ILE A 154 11.72 32.87 10.17
CA ILE A 154 11.94 33.03 11.61
C ILE A 154 11.81 34.52 11.90
N GLN A 155 10.72 34.91 12.56
CA GLN A 155 10.62 36.24 13.13
C GLN A 155 11.75 36.37 14.15
N SER A 156 12.63 37.34 13.93
CA SER A 156 13.71 37.67 14.85
C SER A 156 13.11 37.86 16.24
N ILE A 157 13.53 37.06 17.22
CA ILE A 157 13.29 37.40 18.62
C ILE A 157 14.12 38.65 18.89
N PRO A 158 13.53 39.79 19.29
CA PRO A 158 14.31 40.98 19.59
C PRO A 158 15.23 40.65 20.76
N SER A 159 16.55 40.60 20.54
CA SER A 159 17.51 40.65 21.63
C SER A 159 17.53 42.09 22.15
N GLY A 160 16.52 42.42 22.97
CA GLY A 160 16.49 43.65 23.73
C GLY A 160 17.67 43.65 24.71
N ARG A 161 18.54 44.66 24.59
CA ARG A 161 19.51 44.99 25.63
C ARG A 161 18.72 45.39 26.88
N VAL A 162 18.73 44.56 27.91
CA VAL A 162 18.37 45.04 29.26
C VAL A 162 19.56 45.91 29.69
N SER A 163 19.28 47.19 29.90
CA SER A 163 20.21 48.23 30.37
C SER A 163 20.96 47.83 31.63
#